data_AF-A0A671LYT9-F1
#
_entry.id   AF-A0A671LYT9-F1
#
_cell.length_a   1.000
_cell.length_b   1.000
_cell.length_c   1.000
_cell.angle_alpha   90.00
_cell.angle_beta   90.00
_cell.angle_gamma   90.00
#
_symmetry.space_group_name_H-M   'P 1'
#
loop_
_entity.id
_entity.type
_entity.pdbx_description
1 polymer ?
#
loop_
_entity_poly.entity_id
_entity_poly.type
_entity_poly.pdbx_seq_one_letter_code
_entity_poly.pdbx_strand_id
1 'polypeptide(L)'
;METVMDEVERYVMGRLCKQLFCPDNTDDEKKDLAVQKRIRALHWVSIEMLCAPVDEQIPKVSDSVERAITDLIDLDSKKVPKDKLACVTRCSKHIMTAVQGSKKAAASADDFLPTLVYIVLKANPPRLHSNIQYITRFCNPSRLMSGEDGYYFTNLCCAVAFIEKLDAQSLNLSHEDFELYMSGASSPPGPKAASSGFREERCMAEPQLEPRRAEETRPLETDLIEWSEGQELSVLGMLEGTPVQTHISTAFTIDSDNIGGDSLPPPLQPQKFAG
;
A
#
# COMPACT_ATOMS: atom_id res chain seq x y z
N MET A 1 24.74 -4.21 7.08
CA MET A 1 24.41 -4.22 5.64
C MET A 1 23.09 -3.51 5.39
N GLU A 2 22.04 -3.80 6.17
CA GLU A 2 20.74 -3.09 6.13
C GLU A 2 20.87 -1.57 6.29
N THR A 3 21.68 -1.11 7.25
CA THR A 3 21.94 0.32 7.47
C THR A 3 22.59 1.02 6.28
N VAL A 4 23.44 0.33 5.52
CA VAL A 4 24.09 0.89 4.33
C VAL A 4 23.08 1.01 3.19
N MET A 5 22.25 -0.01 2.98
CA MET A 5 21.18 0.02 1.98
C MET A 5 20.18 1.15 2.26
N ASP A 6 19.86 1.40 3.52
CA ASP A 6 19.01 2.51 3.92
C ASP A 6 19.64 3.89 3.61
N GLU A 7 20.94 4.07 3.84
CA GLU A 7 21.65 5.30 3.46
C GLU A 7 21.70 5.49 1.94
N VAL A 8 21.90 4.41 1.18
CA VAL A 8 21.88 4.43 -0.28
C VAL A 8 20.49 4.80 -0.78
N GLU A 9 19.43 4.18 -0.28
CA GLU A 9 18.04 4.50 -0.63
C GLU A 9 17.75 5.98 -0.34
N ARG A 10 18.09 6.47 0.86
CA ARG A 10 17.90 7.88 1.24
C ARG A 10 18.63 8.83 0.29
N TYR A 11 19.89 8.53 -0.05
CA TYR A 11 20.68 9.38 -0.92
C TYR A 11 20.14 9.41 -2.36
N VAL A 12 19.86 8.23 -2.93
CA VAL A 12 19.36 8.09 -4.31
C VAL A 12 17.96 8.71 -4.44
N MET A 13 17.03 8.29 -3.58
CA MET A 13 15.64 8.74 -3.63
C MET A 13 15.50 10.20 -3.24
N GLY A 14 16.31 10.71 -2.31
CA GLY A 14 16.35 12.13 -1.98
C GLY A 14 16.64 13.04 -3.19
N ARG A 15 17.46 12.56 -4.14
CA ARG A 15 17.82 13.29 -5.37
C ARG A 15 16.87 13.03 -6.53
N LEU A 16 16.46 11.76 -6.72
CA LEU A 16 15.70 11.33 -7.89
C LEU A 16 14.19 11.37 -7.69
N CYS A 17 13.67 11.57 -6.47
CA CYS A 17 12.23 11.59 -6.20
C CYS A 17 11.45 12.52 -7.16
N LYS A 18 11.97 13.70 -7.51
CA LYS A 18 11.30 14.61 -8.45
C LYS A 18 11.11 14.04 -9.87
N GLN A 19 11.98 13.11 -10.28
CA GLN A 19 11.94 12.50 -11.61
C GLN A 19 11.19 11.16 -11.59
N LEU A 20 11.25 10.45 -10.47
CA LEU A 20 10.72 9.09 -10.31
C LEU A 20 9.30 9.06 -9.74
N PHE A 21 8.86 10.12 -9.07
CA PHE A 21 7.53 10.22 -8.48
C PHE A 21 6.53 10.76 -9.50
N CYS A 22 5.49 9.98 -9.83
CA CYS A 22 4.45 10.33 -10.81
C CYS A 22 5.04 10.81 -12.16
N PRO A 23 5.83 9.98 -12.85
CA PRO A 23 6.46 10.37 -14.12
C PRO A 23 5.42 10.50 -15.25
N ASP A 24 5.64 11.45 -16.16
CA ASP A 24 4.68 11.78 -17.25
C ASP A 24 4.39 10.62 -18.23
N ASN A 25 5.23 9.58 -18.21
CA ASN A 25 5.10 8.41 -19.08
C ASN A 25 4.23 7.29 -18.49
N THR A 26 3.73 7.43 -17.25
CA THR A 26 2.80 6.47 -16.63
C THR A 26 1.39 7.05 -16.58
N ASP A 27 0.42 6.23 -16.15
CA ASP A 27 -0.95 6.66 -15.89
C ASP A 27 -1.19 7.03 -14.41
N ASP A 28 -0.12 7.21 -13.62
CA ASP A 28 -0.19 7.42 -12.18
C ASP A 28 -1.03 8.67 -11.83
N GLU A 29 -0.84 9.80 -12.53
CA GLU A 29 -1.62 11.03 -12.31
C GLU A 29 -3.11 10.82 -12.58
N LYS A 30 -3.45 10.07 -13.65
CA LYS A 30 -4.85 9.77 -13.99
C LYS A 30 -5.51 8.92 -12.91
N LYS A 31 -4.78 7.92 -12.39
CA LYS A 31 -5.25 7.06 -11.30
C LYS A 31 -5.35 7.81 -9.99
N ASP A 32 -4.42 8.72 -9.68
CA ASP A 32 -4.51 9.61 -8.53
C ASP A 32 -5.80 10.44 -8.56
N LEU A 33 -6.12 11.04 -9.71
CA LEU A 33 -7.35 11.80 -9.88
C LEU A 33 -8.59 10.91 -9.76
N ALA A 34 -8.56 9.69 -10.29
CA ALA A 34 -9.67 8.75 -10.19
C ALA A 34 -9.94 8.33 -8.73
N VAL A 35 -8.90 7.90 -8.01
CA VAL A 35 -8.98 7.51 -6.60
C VAL A 35 -9.42 8.69 -5.73
N GLN A 36 -8.85 9.88 -5.95
CA GLN A 36 -9.23 11.07 -5.18
C GLN A 36 -10.71 11.45 -5.39
N LYS A 37 -11.20 11.40 -6.64
CA LYS A 37 -12.62 11.65 -6.95
C LYS A 37 -13.51 10.59 -6.32
N ARG A 38 -13.07 9.34 -6.36
CA ARG A 38 -13.78 8.21 -5.76
C ARG A 38 -13.94 8.36 -4.25
N ILE A 39 -12.84 8.62 -3.53
CA ILE A 39 -12.88 8.88 -2.09
C ILE A 39 -13.81 10.05 -1.76
N ARG A 40 -13.74 11.15 -2.54
CA ARG A 40 -14.60 12.33 -2.34
C ARG A 40 -16.09 12.00 -2.53
N ALA A 41 -16.43 11.14 -3.49
CA ALA A 41 -17.82 10.71 -3.71
C ALA A 41 -18.36 9.87 -2.53
N LEU A 42 -17.49 9.17 -1.81
CA LEU A 42 -17.81 8.32 -0.67
C LEU A 42 -17.66 9.02 0.69
N HIS A 43 -17.58 10.36 0.73
CA HIS A 43 -17.40 11.11 1.97
C HIS A 43 -18.54 10.93 3.00
N TRP A 44 -19.71 10.48 2.53
CA TRP A 44 -20.89 10.22 3.35
C TRP A 44 -20.80 8.90 4.14
N VAL A 45 -19.89 7.98 3.77
CA VAL A 45 -19.76 6.68 4.44
C VAL A 45 -19.41 6.87 5.92
N SER A 46 -20.20 6.26 6.79
CA SER A 46 -20.01 6.32 8.24
C SER A 46 -19.23 5.11 8.77
N ILE A 47 -18.72 5.24 10.00
CA ILE A 47 -17.99 4.18 10.68
C ILE A 47 -18.85 2.94 10.94
N GLU A 48 -20.15 3.16 11.18
CA GLU A 48 -21.15 2.11 11.42
C GLU A 48 -21.40 1.27 10.17
N MET A 49 -21.42 1.89 8.98
CA MET A 49 -21.62 1.18 7.71
C MET A 49 -20.46 0.22 7.38
N LEU A 50 -19.25 0.54 7.85
CA LEU A 50 -18.07 -0.30 7.70
C LEU A 50 -17.92 -1.32 8.84
N CYS A 51 -18.80 -1.31 9.84
CA CYS A 51 -18.67 -2.11 11.06
C CYS A 51 -17.33 -1.88 11.78
N ALA A 52 -16.73 -0.69 11.66
CA ALA A 52 -15.44 -0.37 12.26
C ALA A 52 -15.62 -0.08 13.77
N PRO A 53 -14.87 -0.76 14.65
CA PRO A 53 -15.11 -0.71 16.10
C PRO A 53 -14.40 0.46 16.77
N VAL A 54 -14.72 1.68 16.34
CA VAL A 54 -14.11 2.91 16.83
C VAL A 54 -15.20 3.86 17.32
N ASP A 55 -15.05 4.34 18.56
CA ASP A 55 -15.94 5.32 19.16
C ASP A 55 -15.24 6.68 19.28
N GLU A 56 -15.49 7.55 18.30
CA GLU A 56 -14.95 8.91 18.26
C GLU A 56 -15.51 9.84 19.36
N GLN A 57 -16.54 9.43 20.10
CA GLN A 57 -17.02 10.22 21.25
C GLN A 57 -16.02 10.21 22.41
N ILE A 58 -15.10 9.24 22.44
CA ILE A 58 -14.03 9.17 23.42
C ILE A 58 -12.89 10.08 22.95
N PRO A 59 -12.54 11.15 23.68
CA PRO A 59 -11.54 12.14 23.20
C PRO A 59 -10.18 11.53 22.84
N LYS A 60 -9.71 10.55 23.62
CA LYS A 60 -8.43 9.86 23.34
C LYS A 60 -8.46 9.02 22.06
N VAL A 61 -9.63 8.48 21.71
CA VAL A 61 -9.83 7.69 20.48
C VAL A 61 -9.88 8.66 19.30
N SER A 62 -10.64 9.74 19.42
CA SER A 62 -10.68 10.82 18.42
C SER A 62 -9.29 11.39 18.12
N ASP A 63 -8.48 11.71 19.15
CA ASP A 63 -7.08 12.13 18.99
C ASP A 63 -6.24 11.12 18.20
N SER A 64 -6.48 9.81 18.42
CA SER A 64 -5.74 8.74 17.72
C SER A 64 -6.18 8.64 16.26
N VAL A 65 -7.48 8.79 15.98
CA VAL A 65 -8.03 8.86 14.61
C VAL A 65 -7.46 10.06 13.85
N GLU A 66 -7.43 11.25 14.46
CA GLU A 66 -6.86 12.46 13.85
C GLU A 66 -5.36 12.32 13.54
N ARG A 67 -4.60 11.68 14.43
CA ARG A 67 -3.17 11.37 14.19
C ARG A 67 -2.99 10.38 13.04
N ALA A 68 -3.82 9.33 12.96
CA ALA A 68 -3.78 8.39 11.85
C ALA A 68 -4.05 9.07 10.50
N ILE A 69 -5.06 9.94 10.45
CA ILE A 69 -5.36 10.78 9.29
C ILE A 69 -4.17 11.65 8.91
N THR A 70 -3.58 12.33 9.90
CA THR A 70 -2.44 13.24 9.70
C THR A 70 -1.23 12.50 9.14
N ASP A 71 -0.89 11.34 9.69
CA ASP A 71 0.24 10.53 9.20
C ASP A 71 0.02 10.05 7.77
N LEU A 72 -1.22 9.70 7.40
CA LEU A 72 -1.52 9.26 6.04
C LEU A 72 -1.47 10.42 5.03
N ILE A 73 -1.88 11.63 5.42
CA ILE A 73 -1.73 12.84 4.59
C ILE A 73 -0.24 13.20 4.44
N ASP A 74 0.53 13.09 5.52
CA ASP A 74 1.97 13.41 5.54
C ASP A 74 2.83 12.45 4.70
N LEU A 75 2.27 11.32 4.26
CA LEU A 75 2.93 10.37 3.37
C LEU A 75 3.47 11.05 2.10
N ASP A 76 2.71 11.97 1.51
CA ASP A 76 3.09 12.68 0.29
C ASP A 76 4.27 13.66 0.49
N SER A 77 4.49 14.13 1.73
CA SER A 77 5.59 15.06 2.05
C SER A 77 6.96 14.39 2.06
N LYS A 78 6.99 13.06 2.21
CA LYS A 78 8.24 12.29 2.27
C LYS A 78 8.78 12.02 0.88
N LYS A 79 10.11 11.99 0.74
CA LYS A 79 10.79 11.67 -0.53
C LYS A 79 11.34 10.26 -0.57
N VAL A 80 11.71 9.72 0.58
CA VAL A 80 12.33 8.40 0.69
C VAL A 80 11.23 7.36 0.91
N PRO A 81 11.23 6.24 0.15
CA PRO A 81 10.25 5.17 0.33
C PRO A 81 10.15 4.65 1.77
N LYS A 82 11.30 4.45 2.44
CA LYS A 82 11.33 4.10 3.88
C LYS A 82 10.56 5.08 4.76
N ASP A 83 10.71 6.39 4.53
CA ASP A 83 10.02 7.41 5.33
C ASP A 83 8.51 7.44 5.02
N LYS A 84 8.11 7.14 3.76
CA LYS A 84 6.70 6.97 3.39
C LYS A 84 6.09 5.76 4.10
N LEU A 85 6.78 4.61 4.11
CA LEU A 85 6.36 3.42 4.84
C LEU A 85 6.24 3.70 6.34
N ALA A 86 7.18 4.44 6.92
CA ALA A 86 7.09 4.84 8.32
C ALA A 86 5.82 5.67 8.63
N CYS A 87 5.30 6.45 7.66
CA CYS A 87 4.02 7.13 7.82
C CYS A 87 2.85 6.13 7.83
N VAL A 88 2.85 5.13 6.94
CA VAL A 88 1.85 4.05 6.94
C VAL A 88 1.87 3.28 8.27
N THR A 89 3.04 2.86 8.74
CA THR A 89 3.21 2.14 10.00
C THR A 89 2.75 2.96 11.21
N ARG A 90 3.06 4.26 11.26
CA ARG A 90 2.58 5.15 12.35
C ARG A 90 1.05 5.32 12.31
N CYS A 91 0.48 5.52 11.12
CA CYS A 91 -0.97 5.55 10.92
C CYS A 91 -1.62 4.27 11.44
N SER A 92 -1.10 3.09 11.08
CA SER A 92 -1.63 1.81 11.54
C SER A 92 -1.52 1.63 13.06
N LYS A 93 -0.44 2.08 13.70
CA LYS A 93 -0.29 2.05 15.17
C LYS A 93 -1.32 2.96 15.87
N HIS A 94 -1.63 4.12 15.29
CA HIS A 94 -2.69 4.99 15.78
C HIS A 94 -4.08 4.34 15.62
N ILE A 95 -4.34 3.65 14.50
CA ILE A 95 -5.57 2.86 14.31
C ILE A 95 -5.69 1.78 15.40
N MET A 96 -4.65 0.99 15.63
CA MET A 96 -4.66 -0.05 16.67
C MET A 96 -4.94 0.54 18.06
N THR A 97 -4.38 1.72 18.35
CA THR A 97 -4.63 2.45 19.60
C THR A 97 -6.09 2.91 19.72
N ALA A 98 -6.67 3.42 18.62
CA ALA A 98 -8.07 3.85 18.58
C ALA A 98 -9.05 2.68 18.81
N VAL A 99 -8.80 1.55 18.15
CA VAL A 99 -9.59 0.31 18.31
C VAL A 99 -9.50 -0.21 19.75
N GLN A 100 -8.29 -0.30 20.31
CA GLN A 100 -8.09 -0.76 21.69
C GLN A 100 -8.76 0.17 22.71
N GLY A 101 -8.71 1.48 22.49
CA GLY A 101 -9.37 2.47 23.33
C GLY A 101 -10.89 2.36 23.31
N SER A 102 -11.47 1.95 22.18
CA SER A 102 -12.92 1.82 21.99
C SER A 102 -13.46 0.51 22.57
N LYS A 103 -12.84 -0.62 22.23
CA LYS A 103 -13.29 -1.97 22.65
C LYS A 103 -12.78 -2.40 24.03
N LYS A 104 -11.76 -1.73 24.58
CA LYS A 104 -11.02 -2.16 25.79
C LYS A 104 -10.46 -3.59 25.68
N ALA A 105 -10.17 -4.03 24.46
CA ALA A 105 -9.60 -5.34 24.13
C ALA A 105 -8.48 -5.16 23.09
N ALA A 106 -7.68 -6.20 22.88
CA ALA A 106 -6.66 -6.19 21.83
C ALA A 106 -7.33 -6.06 20.45
N ALA A 107 -6.77 -5.20 19.59
CA ALA A 107 -7.23 -5.03 18.21
C ALA A 107 -6.90 -6.29 17.40
N SER A 108 -7.88 -6.82 16.67
CA SER A 108 -7.69 -7.92 15.70
C SER A 108 -7.49 -7.38 14.28
N ALA A 109 -7.13 -8.27 13.35
CA ALA A 109 -7.08 -7.92 11.93
C ALA A 109 -8.47 -7.55 11.37
N ASP A 110 -9.53 -8.22 11.83
CA ASP A 110 -10.92 -7.95 11.45
C ASP A 110 -11.39 -6.56 11.91
N ASP A 111 -10.79 -6.04 12.98
CA ASP A 111 -11.05 -4.69 13.48
C ASP A 111 -10.22 -3.62 12.75
N PHE A 112 -9.04 -4.01 12.27
CA PHE A 112 -8.06 -3.11 11.69
C PHE A 112 -8.46 -2.64 10.29
N LEU A 113 -8.75 -3.56 9.37
CA LEU A 113 -8.94 -3.22 7.96
C LEU A 113 -10.16 -2.29 7.73
N PRO A 114 -11.34 -2.52 8.34
CA PRO A 114 -12.47 -1.60 8.20
C PRO A 114 -12.15 -0.20 8.76
N THR A 115 -11.40 -0.14 9.85
CA THR A 115 -10.94 1.13 10.42
C THR A 115 -9.94 1.82 9.50
N LEU A 116 -9.02 1.08 8.87
CA LEU A 116 -8.09 1.64 7.89
C LEU A 116 -8.82 2.21 6.66
N VAL A 117 -9.81 1.49 6.12
CA VAL A 117 -10.67 1.98 5.04
C VAL A 117 -11.33 3.30 5.44
N TYR A 118 -11.89 3.36 6.65
CA TYR A 118 -12.49 4.58 7.19
C TYR A 118 -11.48 5.76 7.27
N ILE A 119 -10.27 5.52 7.78
CA ILE A 119 -9.22 6.53 7.83
C ILE A 119 -8.82 7.01 6.43
N VAL A 120 -8.68 6.12 5.45
CA VAL A 120 -8.36 6.51 4.07
C VAL A 120 -9.47 7.38 3.47
N LEU A 121 -10.73 7.02 3.70
CA LEU A 121 -11.90 7.80 3.25
C LEU A 121 -11.91 9.21 3.86
N LYS A 122 -11.63 9.33 5.17
CA LYS A 122 -11.58 10.62 5.87
C LYS A 122 -10.36 11.46 5.48
N ALA A 123 -9.20 10.83 5.32
CA ALA A 123 -7.95 11.52 5.02
C ALA A 123 -7.90 12.04 3.58
N ASN A 124 -8.46 11.30 2.62
CA ASN A 124 -8.32 11.54 1.18
C ASN A 124 -6.89 11.96 0.78
N PRO A 125 -5.88 11.10 1.01
CA PRO A 125 -4.48 11.48 0.88
C PRO A 125 -4.13 11.97 -0.53
N PRO A 126 -3.33 13.05 -0.66
CA PRO A 126 -2.92 13.54 -1.97
C PRO A 126 -2.03 12.53 -2.68
N ARG A 127 -2.25 12.36 -3.98
CA ARG A 127 -1.44 11.51 -4.86
C ARG A 127 -1.26 10.07 -4.33
N LEU A 128 -2.33 9.51 -3.78
CA LEU A 128 -2.31 8.22 -3.08
C LEU A 128 -1.82 7.07 -3.95
N HIS A 129 -2.29 7.00 -5.20
CA HIS A 129 -1.87 5.96 -6.14
C HIS A 129 -0.38 6.09 -6.48
N SER A 130 0.07 7.30 -6.83
CA SER A 130 1.50 7.55 -7.09
C SER A 130 2.37 7.20 -5.89
N ASN A 131 1.90 7.49 -4.68
CA ASN A 131 2.62 7.17 -3.45
C ASN A 131 2.76 5.65 -3.24
N ILE A 132 1.68 4.88 -3.43
CA ILE A 132 1.71 3.42 -3.38
C ILE A 132 2.69 2.88 -4.43
N GLN A 133 2.54 3.31 -5.69
CA GLN A 133 3.40 2.87 -6.78
C GLN A 133 4.87 3.24 -6.55
N TYR A 134 5.14 4.41 -6.01
CA TYR A 134 6.50 4.84 -5.68
C TYR A 134 7.15 3.94 -4.62
N ILE A 135 6.40 3.57 -3.57
CA ILE A 135 6.90 2.62 -2.56
C ILE A 135 7.13 1.24 -3.20
N THR A 136 6.17 0.74 -3.98
CA THR A 136 6.27 -0.55 -4.67
C THR A 136 7.49 -0.64 -5.57
N ARG A 137 7.79 0.43 -6.34
CA ARG A 137 8.87 0.44 -7.33
C ARG A 137 10.25 0.65 -6.73
N PHE A 138 10.36 1.40 -5.63
CA PHE A 138 11.65 1.96 -5.18
C PHE A 138 12.03 1.63 -3.75
N CYS A 139 11.14 1.05 -2.94
CA CYS A 139 11.52 0.59 -1.61
C CYS A 139 12.34 -0.69 -1.70
N ASN A 140 13.27 -0.89 -0.77
CA ASN A 140 13.97 -2.15 -0.62
C ASN A 140 12.97 -3.33 -0.47
N PRO A 141 12.96 -4.31 -1.39
CA PRO A 141 12.02 -5.43 -1.35
C PRO A 141 12.06 -6.22 -0.05
N SER A 142 13.22 -6.36 0.60
CA SER A 142 13.31 -7.08 1.88
C SER A 142 12.44 -6.46 2.98
N ARG A 143 12.21 -5.15 2.93
CA ARG A 143 11.35 -4.40 3.86
C ARG A 143 9.86 -4.60 3.56
N LEU A 144 9.50 -4.78 2.28
CA LEU A 144 8.13 -5.07 1.89
C LEU A 144 7.76 -6.54 2.13
N MET A 145 8.73 -7.45 1.99
CA MET A 145 8.51 -8.89 2.14
C MET A 145 8.55 -9.38 3.59
N SER A 146 8.98 -8.55 4.55
CA SER A 146 9.10 -8.97 5.95
C SER A 146 8.81 -7.84 6.93
N GLY A 147 8.28 -8.20 8.10
CA GLY A 147 8.03 -7.28 9.20
C GLY A 147 6.70 -6.54 9.13
N GLU A 148 6.52 -5.60 10.05
CA GLU A 148 5.26 -4.85 10.20
C GLU A 148 5.03 -3.83 9.06
N ASP A 149 6.09 -3.26 8.49
CA ASP A 149 5.99 -2.27 7.41
C ASP A 149 5.31 -2.86 6.17
N GLY A 150 5.74 -4.05 5.73
CA GLY A 150 5.13 -4.77 4.62
C GLY A 150 3.67 -5.13 4.88
N TYR A 151 3.35 -5.61 6.09
CA TYR A 151 1.97 -5.94 6.47
C TYR A 151 1.03 -4.73 6.38
N TYR A 152 1.43 -3.59 6.96
CA TYR A 152 0.60 -2.38 6.94
C TYR A 152 0.49 -1.77 5.54
N PHE A 153 1.57 -1.82 4.75
CA PHE A 153 1.54 -1.39 3.35
C PHE A 153 0.58 -2.24 2.51
N THR A 154 0.63 -3.57 2.65
CA THR A 154 -0.31 -4.47 1.96
C THR A 154 -1.75 -4.16 2.35
N ASN A 155 -2.04 -3.94 3.63
CA ASN A 155 -3.38 -3.56 4.07
C ASN A 155 -3.83 -2.20 3.52
N LEU A 156 -2.93 -1.23 3.34
CA LEU A 156 -3.24 0.03 2.67
C LEU A 156 -3.62 -0.21 1.20
N CYS A 157 -2.87 -1.06 0.49
CA CYS A 157 -3.20 -1.44 -0.88
C CYS A 157 -4.57 -2.12 -0.96
N CYS A 158 -4.88 -3.04 -0.04
CA CYS A 158 -6.18 -3.69 0.06
C CYS A 158 -7.31 -2.67 0.33
N ALA A 159 -7.09 -1.72 1.24
CA ALA A 159 -8.06 -0.68 1.56
C ALA A 159 -8.37 0.21 0.34
N VAL A 160 -7.35 0.61 -0.43
CA VAL A 160 -7.54 1.41 -1.65
C VAL A 160 -8.30 0.61 -2.72
N ALA A 161 -7.92 -0.65 -2.95
CA ALA A 161 -8.61 -1.51 -3.91
C ALA A 161 -10.08 -1.76 -3.51
N PHE A 162 -10.36 -1.88 -2.21
CA PHE A 162 -11.73 -1.97 -1.69
C PHE A 162 -12.52 -0.69 -1.99
N ILE A 163 -11.96 0.49 -1.73
CA ILE A 163 -12.62 1.79 -1.98
C ILE A 163 -12.93 1.98 -3.48
N GLU A 164 -12.02 1.58 -4.36
CA GLU A 164 -12.23 1.62 -5.81
C GLU A 164 -13.44 0.81 -6.25
N LYS A 165 -13.69 -0.35 -5.63
CA LYS A 165 -14.74 -1.30 -5.98
C LYS A 165 -15.97 -1.27 -5.07
N LEU A 166 -15.98 -0.39 -4.06
CA LEU A 166 -17.03 -0.33 -3.03
C LEU A 166 -18.43 -0.16 -3.63
N ASP A 167 -19.36 -1.01 -3.26
CA ASP A 167 -20.74 -0.97 -3.75
C ASP A 167 -21.76 -0.97 -2.60
N ALA A 168 -23.05 -0.95 -2.96
CA ALA A 168 -24.12 -0.99 -1.98
C ALA A 168 -24.05 -2.22 -1.06
N GLN A 169 -23.69 -3.38 -1.62
CA GLN A 169 -23.61 -4.64 -0.86
C GLN A 169 -22.47 -4.60 0.15
N SER A 170 -21.34 -3.99 -0.21
CA SER A 170 -20.18 -3.80 0.68
C SER A 170 -20.52 -3.02 1.96
N LEU A 171 -21.57 -2.18 1.93
CA LEU A 171 -22.04 -1.38 3.07
C LEU A 171 -23.36 -1.89 3.68
N ASN A 172 -23.86 -3.05 3.25
CA ASN A 172 -25.17 -3.58 3.64
C ASN A 172 -26.34 -2.62 3.35
N LEU A 173 -26.27 -1.88 2.23
CA LEU A 173 -27.29 -0.95 1.77
C LEU A 173 -28.07 -1.49 0.58
N SER A 174 -29.29 -0.97 0.39
CA SER A 174 -30.00 -1.15 -0.87
C SER A 174 -29.31 -0.37 -2.00
N HIS A 175 -29.46 -0.83 -3.24
CA HIS A 175 -28.91 -0.11 -4.39
C HIS A 175 -29.54 1.29 -4.54
N GLU A 176 -30.80 1.44 -4.14
CA GLU A 176 -31.51 2.71 -4.18
C GLU A 176 -30.90 3.71 -3.19
N ASP A 177 -30.68 3.32 -1.93
CA ASP A 177 -30.08 4.19 -0.92
C ASP A 177 -28.66 4.61 -1.30
N PHE A 178 -27.87 3.68 -1.83
CA PHE A 178 -26.50 3.93 -2.25
C PHE A 178 -26.43 5.00 -3.35
N GLU A 179 -27.25 4.88 -4.41
CA GLU A 179 -27.34 5.87 -5.48
C GLU A 179 -27.85 7.23 -4.97
N LEU A 180 -28.77 7.21 -4.00
CA LEU A 180 -29.33 8.41 -3.40
C LEU A 180 -28.28 9.18 -2.57
N TYR A 181 -27.39 8.47 -1.86
CA TYR A 181 -26.24 9.09 -1.19
C TYR A 181 -25.15 9.54 -2.17
N MET A 182 -24.85 8.73 -3.19
CA MET A 182 -23.85 9.07 -4.23
C MET A 182 -24.24 10.30 -5.06
N SER A 183 -25.53 10.49 -5.32
CA SER A 183 -26.07 11.68 -6.00
C SER A 183 -26.15 12.92 -5.10
N GLY A 184 -25.97 12.75 -3.78
CA GLY A 184 -26.11 13.82 -2.78
C GLY A 184 -27.57 14.23 -2.53
N ALA A 185 -28.54 13.43 -2.97
CA ALA A 185 -29.97 13.71 -2.78
C ALA A 185 -30.43 13.45 -1.33
N SER A 186 -29.69 12.64 -0.57
CA SER A 186 -29.85 12.48 0.88
C SER A 186 -28.49 12.30 1.55
N SER A 187 -28.52 12.32 2.88
CA SER A 187 -27.36 11.97 3.70
C SER A 187 -27.75 10.83 4.64
N PRO A 188 -26.80 9.95 4.99
CA PRO A 188 -27.06 8.89 5.95
C PRO A 188 -27.56 9.46 7.28
N PRO A 189 -28.40 8.72 8.02
CA PRO A 189 -28.75 9.10 9.38
C PRO A 189 -27.46 9.23 10.20
N GLY A 190 -27.16 10.44 10.68
CA GLY A 190 -26.03 10.65 11.57
C GLY A 190 -26.16 9.84 12.86
N PRO A 191 -25.06 9.65 13.62
CA PRO A 191 -25.09 8.91 14.88
C PRO A 191 -26.14 9.54 15.79
N LYS A 192 -27.21 8.79 16.07
CA LYS A 192 -28.34 9.25 16.86
C LYS A 192 -27.86 9.50 18.29
N ALA A 193 -27.87 10.75 18.73
CA ALA A 193 -27.94 11.05 20.17
C ALA A 193 -29.17 10.32 20.72
N ALA A 194 -28.96 9.38 21.63
CA ALA A 194 -29.99 8.49 22.14
C ALA A 194 -31.18 9.26 22.72
N SER A 195 -32.29 9.35 21.97
CA SER A 195 -33.60 9.58 22.53
C SER A 195 -34.18 8.22 22.92
N SER A 196 -34.28 8.01 24.23
CA SER A 196 -34.92 6.90 24.93
C SER A 196 -36.11 6.27 24.19
N GLY A 197 -35.97 4.99 23.87
CA GLY A 197 -37.04 4.13 23.40
C GLY A 197 -36.58 2.68 23.47
N PHE A 198 -36.72 2.08 24.65
CA PHE A 198 -36.57 0.63 24.85
C PHE A 198 -37.40 -0.13 23.81
N ARG A 199 -36.77 -1.01 23.03
CA ARG A 199 -37.42 -2.20 22.49
C ARG A 199 -36.40 -3.32 22.33
N GLU A 200 -36.41 -4.22 23.30
CA GLU A 200 -35.81 -5.55 23.19
C GLU A 200 -36.49 -6.33 22.07
N GLU A 201 -35.71 -6.82 21.11
CA GLU A 201 -36.11 -7.91 20.22
C GLU A 201 -34.88 -8.78 19.89
N ARG A 202 -34.53 -9.62 20.87
CA ARG A 202 -34.36 -11.08 20.74
C ARG A 202 -33.62 -11.61 19.49
N CYS A 203 -32.30 -11.77 19.60
CA CYS A 203 -31.57 -12.82 18.89
C CYS A 203 -31.47 -14.06 19.79
N MET A 204 -32.48 -14.92 19.75
CA MET A 204 -32.41 -16.27 20.30
C MET A 204 -32.34 -17.25 19.13
N ALA A 205 -31.15 -17.81 18.89
CA ALA A 205 -30.97 -19.08 18.20
C ALA A 205 -29.65 -19.70 18.67
N GLU A 206 -29.75 -20.63 19.62
CA GLU A 206 -28.68 -21.56 20.01
C GLU A 206 -28.63 -22.78 19.05
N PRO A 207 -27.58 -23.61 19.10
CA PRO A 207 -26.93 -24.14 17.91
C PRO A 207 -27.44 -25.53 17.48
N GLN A 208 -27.38 -25.82 16.18
CA GLN A 208 -27.44 -27.17 15.65
C GLN A 208 -26.10 -27.54 15.02
N LEU A 209 -25.41 -28.45 15.71
CA LEU A 209 -24.20 -29.15 15.31
C LEU A 209 -24.59 -30.32 14.40
N GLU A 210 -24.11 -30.36 13.16
CA GLU A 210 -23.86 -31.59 12.37
C GLU A 210 -22.87 -31.27 11.22
N PRO A 211 -21.99 -32.21 10.82
CA PRO A 211 -20.67 -31.91 10.26
C PRO A 211 -20.69 -31.82 8.73
N ARG A 212 -20.06 -30.78 8.18
CA ARG A 212 -19.77 -30.69 6.74
C ARG A 212 -18.30 -30.34 6.52
N ARG A 213 -17.58 -31.40 6.11
CA ARG A 213 -16.39 -31.47 5.26
C ARG A 213 -15.49 -30.23 5.21
N ALA A 214 -14.26 -30.42 5.67
CA ALA A 214 -13.11 -29.63 5.28
C ALA A 214 -12.96 -29.64 3.74
N GLU A 215 -13.29 -28.52 3.11
CA GLU A 215 -12.86 -28.17 1.76
C GLU A 215 -12.22 -26.78 1.85
N GLU A 216 -10.89 -26.82 1.95
CA GLU A 216 -9.90 -25.86 1.44
C GLU A 216 -10.24 -24.37 1.53
N THR A 217 -9.78 -23.76 2.62
CA THR A 217 -9.31 -22.37 2.62
C THR A 217 -8.26 -22.20 1.52
N ARG A 218 -8.65 -21.62 0.37
CA ARG A 218 -7.68 -21.11 -0.61
C ARG A 218 -6.97 -19.91 0.03
N PRO A 219 -5.63 -19.93 0.17
CA PRO A 219 -4.92 -18.85 0.83
C PRO A 219 -4.84 -17.65 -0.11
N LEU A 220 -5.15 -16.47 0.43
CA LEU A 220 -5.02 -15.12 -0.17
C LEU A 220 -3.59 -14.80 -0.69
N GLU A 221 -2.65 -15.73 -0.55
CA GLU A 221 -1.31 -15.69 -1.14
C GLU A 221 -1.32 -15.89 -2.67
N THR A 222 -2.29 -16.63 -3.23
CA THR A 222 -2.33 -16.89 -4.68
C THR A 222 -2.63 -15.64 -5.50
N ASP A 223 -3.52 -14.79 -5.01
CA ASP A 223 -3.91 -13.55 -5.69
C ASP A 223 -2.78 -12.49 -5.64
N LEU A 224 -1.89 -12.59 -4.64
CA LEU A 224 -0.73 -11.71 -4.47
C LEU A 224 0.43 -12.11 -5.39
N ILE A 225 0.61 -13.41 -5.64
CA ILE A 225 1.55 -13.91 -6.64
C ILE A 225 1.07 -13.51 -8.04
N GLU A 226 -0.22 -13.65 -8.33
CA GLU A 226 -0.79 -13.25 -9.63
C GLU A 226 -0.62 -11.73 -9.90
N TRP A 227 -0.77 -10.89 -8.88
CA TRP A 227 -0.53 -9.45 -9.01
C TRP A 227 0.97 -9.10 -9.16
N SER A 228 1.86 -9.75 -8.41
CA SER A 228 3.31 -9.55 -8.50
C SER A 228 3.88 -10.04 -9.85
N GLU A 229 3.47 -11.23 -10.29
CA GLU A 229 3.86 -11.80 -11.60
C GLU A 229 3.27 -10.98 -12.76
N GLY A 230 2.06 -10.44 -12.59
CA GLY A 230 1.46 -9.51 -13.55
C GLY A 230 2.25 -8.21 -13.74
N GLN A 231 2.95 -7.72 -12.70
CA GLN A 231 3.86 -6.58 -12.82
C GLN A 231 5.21 -6.96 -13.47
N GLU A 232 5.79 -8.11 -13.14
CA GLU A 232 7.07 -8.56 -13.73
C GLU A 232 6.95 -8.85 -15.25
N LEU A 233 5.84 -9.47 -15.69
CA LEU A 233 5.58 -9.74 -17.10
C LEU A 233 5.39 -8.46 -17.93
N SER A 234 4.83 -7.40 -17.33
CA SER A 234 4.68 -6.09 -17.98
C SER A 234 6.03 -5.40 -18.21
N VAL A 235 6.97 -5.55 -17.27
CA VAL A 235 8.33 -5.01 -17.39
C VAL A 235 9.15 -5.77 -18.45
N LEU A 236 8.97 -7.09 -18.55
CA LEU A 236 9.61 -7.92 -19.58
C LEU A 236 9.08 -7.63 -21.00
N GLY A 237 7.77 -7.39 -21.15
CA GLY A 237 7.16 -7.03 -22.44
C GLY A 237 7.59 -5.66 -22.99
N MET A 238 8.03 -4.74 -22.11
CA MET A 238 8.58 -3.45 -22.52
C MET A 238 10.04 -3.52 -23.00
N LEU A 239 10.75 -4.62 -22.75
CA LEU A 239 12.14 -4.82 -23.19
C LEU A 239 12.25 -5.39 -24.62
N GLU A 240 11.15 -5.87 -25.22
CA GLU A 240 11.14 -6.47 -26.57
C GLU A 240 10.75 -5.49 -27.70
N GLY A 241 10.46 -4.23 -27.39
CA GLY A 241 9.91 -3.26 -28.35
C GLY A 241 10.83 -2.10 -28.71
N THR A 242 11.88 -2.34 -29.51
CA THR A 242 12.38 -1.51 -30.65
C THR A 242 13.87 -1.80 -30.92
N PRO A 243 14.27 -2.15 -32.16
CA PRO A 243 15.68 -2.33 -32.47
C PRO A 243 16.35 -0.96 -32.65
N VAL A 244 17.30 -0.63 -31.78
CA VAL A 244 18.24 0.46 -32.02
C VAL A 244 19.23 0.00 -33.09
N GLN A 245 19.11 0.56 -34.29
CA GLN A 245 20.01 0.29 -35.41
C GLN A 245 21.36 1.01 -35.18
N THR A 246 22.30 0.38 -34.49
CA THR A 246 23.70 0.85 -34.46
C THR A 246 24.43 0.32 -35.69
N HIS A 247 24.61 1.17 -36.69
CA HIS A 247 25.59 0.95 -37.75
C HIS A 247 27.00 0.94 -37.14
N ILE A 248 27.63 -0.22 -37.09
CA ILE A 248 29.09 -0.33 -36.93
C ILE A 248 29.61 -1.07 -38.15
N SER A 249 30.43 -0.35 -38.92
CA SER A 249 31.05 -0.82 -40.15
C SER A 249 32.10 -1.90 -39.90
N THR A 250 32.02 -2.96 -40.71
CA THR A 250 33.12 -3.76 -41.29
C THR A 250 34.16 -4.41 -40.35
N ALA A 251 33.89 -5.68 -40.05
CA ALA A 251 34.74 -6.86 -40.22
C ALA A 251 36.27 -6.68 -40.34
N PHE A 252 37.01 -7.38 -39.46
CA PHE A 252 38.12 -8.26 -39.84
C PHE A 252 38.21 -9.46 -38.89
N THR A 253 38.05 -10.65 -39.46
CA THR A 253 38.30 -11.97 -38.88
C THR A 253 39.78 -12.33 -39.03
N ILE A 254 40.47 -12.73 -37.96
CA ILE A 254 41.69 -13.56 -38.08
C ILE A 254 41.67 -14.63 -36.97
N ASP A 255 41.90 -15.85 -37.44
CA ASP A 255 41.72 -17.16 -36.84
C ASP A 255 42.82 -17.55 -35.83
N SER A 256 42.54 -18.60 -35.08
CA SER A 256 43.42 -19.22 -34.09
C SER A 256 44.60 -19.94 -34.75
N ASP A 257 45.81 -19.74 -34.21
CA ASP A 257 46.82 -20.79 -33.97
C ASP A 257 48.13 -20.14 -33.49
N ASN A 258 48.50 -20.35 -32.21
CA ASN A 258 49.91 -20.47 -31.87
C ASN A 258 50.14 -21.22 -30.54
N ILE A 259 50.76 -22.39 -30.68
CA ILE A 259 51.33 -23.22 -29.62
C ILE A 259 52.57 -22.52 -29.03
N GLY A 260 52.72 -22.58 -27.70
CA GLY A 260 54.03 -22.57 -27.01
C GLY A 260 54.60 -21.20 -26.60
N GLY A 261 54.79 -21.00 -25.29
CA GLY A 261 55.65 -19.94 -24.76
C GLY A 261 55.37 -19.54 -23.31
N ASP A 262 55.87 -20.31 -22.35
CA ASP A 262 56.05 -19.87 -20.96
C ASP A 262 57.01 -18.67 -20.94
N SER A 263 56.51 -17.45 -20.71
CA SER A 263 57.31 -16.26 -20.36
C SER A 263 56.40 -15.12 -19.89
N LEU A 264 55.82 -15.23 -18.69
CA LEU A 264 55.26 -14.05 -18.01
C LEU A 264 56.37 -13.32 -17.24
N PRO A 265 56.49 -11.98 -17.34
CA PRO A 265 57.47 -11.22 -16.57
C PRO A 265 57.10 -11.18 -15.08
N PRO A 266 58.09 -11.15 -14.16
CA PRO A 266 57.82 -11.14 -12.72
C PRO A 266 57.28 -9.78 -12.22
N PRO A 267 56.52 -9.76 -11.11
CA PRO A 267 55.90 -8.55 -10.59
C PRO A 267 56.89 -7.57 -9.95
N LEU A 268 56.62 -6.27 -10.10
CA LEU A 268 57.43 -5.16 -9.59
C LEU A 268 57.41 -5.09 -8.05
N GLN A 269 58.58 -4.87 -7.44
CA GLN A 269 58.73 -4.63 -6.00
C GLN A 269 58.79 -3.13 -5.66
N PRO A 270 58.27 -2.70 -4.48
CA PRO A 270 58.18 -1.30 -4.11
C PRO A 270 59.53 -0.67 -3.72
N GLN A 271 59.78 0.52 -4.25
CA GLN A 271 60.97 1.35 -3.98
C GLN A 271 60.96 1.88 -2.54
N LYS A 272 62.03 1.64 -1.77
CA LYS A 272 62.29 2.33 -0.50
C LYS A 272 62.98 3.67 -0.78
N PHE A 273 62.36 4.77 -0.36
CA PHE A 273 63.04 6.06 -0.28
C PHE A 273 64.02 6.05 0.90
N ALA A 274 65.24 6.50 0.67
CA ALA A 274 66.23 6.79 1.70
C ALA A 274 66.71 8.23 1.52
N GLY A 275 66.65 9.00 2.61
CA GLY A 275 67.47 10.20 2.88
C GLY A 275 67.20 11.41 2.02
#